data_AF-A0A372QF55-F1
#
_entry.id   AF-A0A372QF55-F1
#
_cell.length_a   1.000
_cell.length_b   1.000
_cell.length_c   1.000
_cell.angle_alpha   90.00
_cell.angle_beta   90.00
_cell.angle_gamma   90.00
#
_symmetry.space_group_name_H-M   'P 1'
#
loop_
_entity.id
_entity.type
_entity.pdbx_description
1 polymer ?
#
loop_
_entity_poly.entity_id
_entity_poly.type
_entity_poly.pdbx_seq_one_letter_code
_entity_poly.pdbx_strand_id
1 'polypeptide(L)'
;MRLFNKLIRILGIILCLISYHINVINCQQYVPMKRSFHTATLVGNKIYFLGGYTDFAKYTNDFFTLDVSKSFNQSEGLPYEDLNYLSTGVPEHNRATTSVGGESKDTIFLF
;
A
#
# COMPACT_ATOMS: atom_id res chain seq x y z
N MET A 1 -5.15 3.34 46.71
CA MET A 1 -6.20 3.79 45.77
C MET A 1 -5.79 4.93 44.82
N ARG A 2 -5.27 6.08 45.29
CA ARG A 2 -4.95 7.23 44.39
C ARG A 2 -3.91 6.93 43.30
N LEU A 3 -2.87 6.15 43.60
CA LEU A 3 -1.82 5.79 42.63
C LEU A 3 -2.35 4.84 41.53
N PHE A 4 -3.17 3.87 41.91
CA PHE A 4 -3.81 2.91 41.01
C PHE A 4 -4.75 3.61 40.01
N ASN A 5 -5.56 4.56 40.47
CA ASN A 5 -6.44 5.35 39.59
C ASN A 5 -5.64 6.26 38.64
N LYS A 6 -4.48 6.77 39.06
CA LYS A 6 -3.56 7.51 38.17
C LYS A 6 -2.99 6.59 37.08
N LEU A 7 -2.60 5.37 37.42
CA LEU A 7 -2.08 4.39 36.46
C LEU A 7 -3.13 4.01 35.40
N ILE A 8 -4.37 3.74 35.82
CA ILE A 8 -5.48 3.45 34.89
C ILE A 8 -5.72 4.62 33.94
N ARG A 9 -5.69 5.86 34.45
CA ARG A 9 -5.88 7.06 33.63
C ARG A 9 -4.75 7.24 32.62
N ILE A 10 -3.50 6.97 33.00
CA ILE A 10 -2.34 7.00 32.09
C ILE A 10 -2.49 5.93 31.01
N LEU A 11 -2.86 4.70 31.37
CA LEU A 11 -3.07 3.61 30.40
C LEU A 11 -4.18 3.96 29.38
N GLY A 12 -5.27 4.56 29.85
CA GLY A 12 -6.34 5.04 28.97
C GLY A 12 -5.88 6.11 27.99
N ILE A 13 -5.07 7.08 28.44
CA ILE A 13 -4.49 8.10 27.56
C ILE A 13 -3.58 7.46 26.50
N ILE A 14 -2.73 6.51 26.89
CA ILE A 14 -1.85 5.79 25.97
C ILE A 14 -2.68 5.06 24.91
N LEU A 15 -3.73 4.34 25.31
CA LEU A 15 -4.62 3.63 24.38
C LEU A 15 -5.31 4.59 23.39
N CYS A 16 -5.76 5.76 23.86
CA CYS A 16 -6.33 6.80 23.00
C CYS A 16 -5.32 7.35 22.00
N LEU A 17 -4.08 7.60 22.41
CA LEU A 17 -3.01 8.09 21.53
C LEU A 17 -2.64 7.06 20.45
N ILE A 18 -2.55 5.78 20.82
CA ILE A 18 -2.32 4.68 19.85
C ILE A 18 -3.47 4.62 18.84
N SER A 19 -4.72 4.67 19.32
CA SER A 19 -5.90 4.64 18.46
C SER A 19 -5.94 5.82 17.50
N TYR A 20 -5.59 7.03 17.97
CA TYR A 20 -5.48 8.22 17.14
C TYR A 20 -4.42 8.06 16.05
N HIS A 21 -3.23 7.55 16.40
CA HIS A 21 -2.18 7.29 15.41
C HIS A 21 -2.59 6.26 14.35
N ILE A 22 -3.23 5.16 14.74
CA ILE A 22 -3.74 4.16 13.78
C ILE A 22 -4.74 4.80 12.80
N ASN A 23 -5.65 5.65 13.30
CA ASN A 23 -6.61 6.34 12.44
C ASN A 23 -5.92 7.31 11.48
N VAL A 24 -4.96 8.10 11.94
CA VAL A 24 -4.21 9.03 11.08
C VAL A 24 -3.47 8.28 9.97
N ILE A 25 -2.82 7.15 10.29
CA ILE A 25 -2.13 6.31 9.31
C ILE A 25 -3.12 5.74 8.29
N ASN A 26 -4.28 5.24 8.73
CA ASN A 26 -5.30 4.70 7.84
C ASN A 26 -5.92 5.76 6.91
N CYS A 27 -5.90 7.03 7.31
CA CYS A 27 -6.39 8.15 6.48
C CYS A 27 -5.35 8.61 5.44
N GLN A 28 -4.11 8.12 5.50
CA GLN A 28 -3.06 8.55 4.58
C GLN A 28 -3.14 7.73 3.28
N GLN A 29 -3.96 8.21 2.36
CA GLN A 29 -4.10 7.62 1.03
C GLN A 29 -2.77 7.66 0.28
N TYR A 30 -2.34 6.52 -0.26
CA TYR A 30 -1.19 6.49 -1.15
C TYR A 30 -1.57 7.09 -2.50
N VAL A 31 -0.82 8.11 -2.93
CA VAL A 31 -1.03 8.76 -4.22
C VAL A 31 0.19 8.47 -5.09
N PRO A 32 0.13 7.45 -5.98
CA PRO A 32 1.26 7.14 -6.84
C PRO A 32 1.53 8.30 -7.80
N MET A 33 2.81 8.55 -8.07
CA MET A 33 3.19 9.46 -9.13
C MET A 33 2.68 8.97 -10.49
N LYS A 34 2.37 9.92 -11.38
CA LYS A 34 2.11 9.64 -12.80
C LYS A 34 3.27 8.83 -13.39
N ARG A 35 2.91 7.81 -14.17
CA ARG A 35 3.86 6.82 -14.68
C ARG A 35 3.38 6.19 -15.99
N SER A 36 4.34 5.67 -16.76
CA SER A 36 4.12 4.86 -17.96
C SER A 36 4.84 3.52 -17.85
N PHE A 37 4.42 2.54 -18.66
CA PHE A 37 5.10 1.23 -18.78
C PHE A 37 5.27 0.45 -17.46
N HIS A 38 4.39 0.68 -16.49
CA HIS A 38 4.31 -0.15 -15.28
C HIS A 38 3.62 -1.48 -15.59
N THR A 39 3.81 -2.47 -14.72
CA THR A 39 3.05 -3.72 -14.78
C THR A 39 1.80 -3.61 -13.90
N ALA A 40 0.71 -4.26 -14.31
CA ALA A 40 -0.52 -4.35 -13.54
C ALA A 40 -1.05 -5.79 -13.61
N THR A 41 -1.20 -6.44 -12.46
CA THR A 41 -1.64 -7.84 -12.37
C THR A 41 -2.82 -7.98 -11.41
N LEU A 42 -3.90 -8.61 -11.88
CA LEU A 42 -5.08 -8.90 -11.08
C LEU A 42 -4.89 -10.23 -10.32
N VAL A 43 -4.99 -10.18 -8.99
CA VAL A 43 -5.01 -11.35 -8.12
C VAL A 43 -6.25 -11.28 -7.23
N GLY A 44 -7.18 -12.21 -7.41
CA GLY A 44 -8.48 -12.16 -6.75
C GLY A 44 -9.20 -10.85 -7.09
N ASN A 45 -9.44 -10.02 -6.08
CA ASN A 45 -10.12 -8.72 -6.20
C ASN A 45 -9.17 -7.52 -6.14
N LYS A 46 -7.85 -7.75 -6.20
CA LYS A 46 -6.84 -6.68 -6.09
C LYS A 46 -6.01 -6.59 -7.35
N ILE A 47 -5.81 -5.37 -7.87
CA ILE A 47 -4.86 -5.08 -8.94
C ILE A 47 -3.57 -4.58 -8.29
N TYR A 48 -2.48 -5.30 -8.54
CA TYR A 48 -1.13 -4.99 -8.07
C TYR A 48 -0.37 -4.27 -9.17
N PHE A 49 0.19 -3.10 -8.87
CA PHE A 49 0.96 -2.27 -9.78
C PHE A 49 2.42 -2.24 -9.36
N LEU A 50 3.34 -2.55 -10.28
CA LEU A 50 4.76 -2.58 -9.98
C LEU A 50 5.59 -1.84 -11.03
N GLY A 51 6.46 -0.97 -10.53
CA GLY A 51 7.49 -0.26 -11.27
C GLY A 51 6.96 0.80 -12.24
N GLY A 52 7.64 0.92 -13.38
CA GLY A 52 7.33 1.86 -14.46
C GLY A 52 8.32 3.01 -14.56
N TYR A 53 7.95 3.99 -15.39
CA TYR A 53 8.72 5.20 -15.67
C TYR A 53 7.91 6.43 -15.27
N THR A 54 8.41 7.19 -14.31
CA THR A 54 7.71 8.36 -13.75
C THR A 54 8.05 9.65 -14.51
N ASP A 55 7.24 10.70 -14.31
CA ASP A 55 7.40 12.00 -14.99
C ASP A 55 8.79 12.66 -14.78
N PHE A 56 9.56 12.26 -13.75
CA PHE A 56 10.94 12.73 -13.52
C PHE A 56 12.01 11.93 -14.25
N ALA A 57 11.63 11.23 -15.33
CA ALA A 57 12.52 10.39 -16.11
C ALA A 57 13.22 9.27 -15.32
N LYS A 58 12.62 8.85 -14.20
CA LYS A 58 13.19 7.83 -13.31
C LYS A 58 12.41 6.54 -13.42
N TYR A 59 13.12 5.43 -13.57
CA TYR A 59 12.56 4.11 -13.30
C TYR A 59 12.21 4.02 -11.83
N THR A 60 11.23 3.19 -11.52
CA THR A 60 10.85 2.94 -10.14
C THR A 60 10.62 1.45 -9.94
N ASN A 61 10.68 1.02 -8.69
CA ASN A 61 10.20 -0.25 -8.17
C ASN A 61 9.01 -0.03 -7.22
N ASP A 62 8.32 1.12 -7.33
CA ASP A 62 7.13 1.40 -6.53
C ASP A 62 6.14 0.25 -6.66
N PHE A 63 5.62 -0.20 -5.53
CA PHE A 63 4.67 -1.28 -5.46
C PHE A 63 3.45 -0.84 -4.65
N PHE A 64 2.28 -0.96 -5.26
CA PHE A 64 1.02 -0.54 -4.66
C PHE A 64 -0.13 -1.35 -5.23
N THR A 65 -1.27 -1.36 -4.52
CA THR A 65 -2.45 -2.15 -4.93
C THR A 65 -3.73 -1.33 -4.88
N LEU A 66 -4.70 -1.74 -5.69
CA LEU A 66 -6.08 -1.25 -5.66
C LEU A 66 -7.03 -2.43 -5.44
N ASP A 67 -7.84 -2.38 -4.39
CA ASP A 67 -8.93 -3.33 -4.15
C ASP A 67 -10.16 -2.91 -4.94
N VAL A 68 -10.45 -3.64 -6.02
CA VAL A 68 -11.56 -3.34 -6.92
C VAL A 68 -12.89 -3.97 -6.47
N SER A 69 -12.92 -4.70 -5.34
CA SER A 69 -14.18 -5.14 -4.74
C SER A 69 -14.89 -4.04 -3.95
N LYS A 70 -14.18 -2.95 -3.63
CA LYS A 70 -14.71 -1.79 -2.91
C LYS A 70 -15.09 -0.70 -3.91
N SER A 71 -16.28 -0.13 -3.74
CA SER A 71 -16.65 1.07 -4.49
C SER A 71 -15.78 2.24 -4.03
N PHE A 72 -15.27 3.02 -4.99
CA PHE A 72 -14.53 4.25 -4.73
C PHE A 72 -15.00 5.37 -5.65
N ASN A 73 -14.93 6.60 -5.14
CA ASN A 73 -15.26 7.80 -5.88
C ASN A 73 -14.00 8.41 -6.48
N GLN A 74 -13.95 8.55 -7.81
CA GLN A 74 -12.80 9.13 -8.49
C GLN A 74 -12.51 10.58 -8.05
N SER A 75 -13.53 11.35 -7.61
CA SER A 75 -13.32 12.74 -7.14
C SER A 75 -12.63 12.83 -5.78
N GLU A 76 -12.70 11.77 -4.98
CA GLU A 76 -12.05 11.68 -3.66
C GLU A 76 -10.67 11.00 -3.76
N GLY A 77 -10.28 10.60 -4.98
CA GLY A 77 -9.07 9.84 -5.26
C GLY A 77 -9.26 8.33 -5.13
N LEU A 78 -8.32 7.58 -5.71
CA LEU A 78 -8.36 6.11 -5.70
C LEU A 78 -7.70 5.58 -4.42
N PRO A 79 -8.32 4.63 -3.70
CA PRO A 79 -7.82 4.12 -2.43
C PRO A 79 -6.66 3.12 -2.64
N TYR A 80 -5.55 3.60 -3.19
CA TYR A 80 -4.35 2.79 -3.32
C TYR A 80 -3.73 2.52 -1.95
N GLU A 81 -3.27 1.29 -1.77
CA GLU A 81 -2.50 0.83 -0.61
C GLU A 81 -1.02 0.76 -1.00
N ASP A 82 -0.15 1.36 -0.17
CA ASP A 82 1.30 1.33 -0.36
C ASP A 82 1.87 -0.03 0.04
N LEU A 83 2.61 -0.67 -0.88
CA LEU A 83 3.27 -1.95 -0.69
C LEU A 83 4.80 -1.87 -0.91
N ASN A 84 5.39 -0.67 -0.92
CA ASN A 84 6.82 -0.46 -1.20
C ASN A 84 7.76 -1.23 -0.27
N TYR A 85 7.31 -1.57 0.95
CA TYR A 85 8.08 -2.41 1.86
C TYR A 85 8.38 -3.81 1.30
N LEU A 86 7.54 -4.32 0.38
CA LEU A 86 7.71 -5.61 -0.29
C LEU A 86 8.62 -5.54 -1.53
N SER A 87 8.86 -4.34 -2.10
CA SER A 87 9.68 -4.17 -3.31
C SER A 87 11.12 -3.73 -3.04
N THR A 88 11.55 -3.69 -1.76
CA THR A 88 12.90 -3.28 -1.36
C THR A 88 14.03 -4.06 -2.03
N GLY A 89 13.81 -5.34 -2.38
CA GLY A 89 14.76 -6.19 -3.10
C GLY A 89 14.56 -6.25 -4.62
N VAL A 90 13.57 -5.53 -5.15
CA VAL A 90 13.23 -5.52 -6.59
C VAL A 90 13.94 -4.35 -7.27
N PRO A 91 14.75 -4.57 -8.32
CA PRO A 91 15.36 -3.48 -9.09
C PRO A 91 14.31 -2.56 -9.73
N GLU A 92 14.66 -1.28 -9.91
CA GLU A 92 13.83 -0.36 -10.70
C GLU A 92 13.71 -0.88 -12.15
N HIS A 93 12.51 -0.86 -12.72
CA HIS A 93 12.25 -1.44 -14.04
C HIS A 93 11.02 -0.80 -14.71
N ASN A 94 10.91 -0.98 -16.02
CA ASN A 94 9.72 -0.67 -16.79
C ASN A 94 9.54 -1.69 -17.92
N ARG A 95 8.37 -1.72 -18.56
CA ARG A 95 8.04 -2.61 -19.69
C ARG A 95 8.24 -4.10 -19.40
N ALA A 96 8.35 -4.48 -18.12
CA ALA A 96 8.36 -5.87 -17.70
C ALA A 96 6.99 -6.52 -17.92
N THR A 97 6.91 -7.83 -17.74
CA THR A 97 5.66 -8.57 -17.66
C THR A 97 5.54 -9.26 -16.30
N THR A 98 4.32 -9.57 -15.89
CA THR A 98 4.08 -10.27 -14.64
C THR A 98 3.15 -11.46 -14.85
N SER A 99 3.32 -12.50 -14.04
CA SER A 99 2.41 -13.65 -14.01
C SER A 99 2.15 -14.08 -12.57
N VAL A 100 0.95 -14.60 -12.31
CA VAL A 100 0.54 -15.08 -11.00
C VAL A 100 0.83 -16.58 -10.91
N GLY A 101 1.47 -17.01 -9.84
CA GLY A 101 1.69 -18.42 -9.55
C GLY A 101 1.79 -18.69 -8.05
N GLY A 102 2.40 -19.83 -7.71
CA GLY A 102 2.27 -20.42 -6.37
C GLY A 102 0.98 -21.24 -6.25
N GLU A 103 1.00 -22.27 -5.40
CA GLU A 103 -0.16 -23.14 -5.15
C GLU A 103 -1.39 -22.32 -4.70
N SER A 104 -1.15 -21.29 -3.89
CA SER A 104 -2.16 -20.38 -3.35
C SER A 104 -2.46 -19.16 -4.24
N LYS A 105 -1.83 -19.03 -5.41
CA LYS A 105 -1.87 -17.81 -6.25
C LYS A 105 -1.45 -16.54 -5.48
N ASP A 106 -0.48 -16.67 -4.59
CA ASP A 106 0.03 -15.64 -3.70
C ASP A 106 1.36 -15.04 -4.16
N THR A 107 1.90 -15.52 -5.29
CA THR A 107 3.19 -15.11 -5.81
C THR A 107 3.04 -14.43 -7.17
N ILE A 108 3.62 -13.24 -7.31
CA ILE A 108 3.74 -12.53 -8.60
C ILE A 108 5.19 -12.70 -9.09
N PHE A 109 5.35 -13.32 -10.25
CA PHE A 109 6.64 -13.42 -10.93
C PHE A 109 6.77 -12.27 -11.93
N LEU A 110 7.92 -11.59 -11.89
CA LEU A 110 8.29 -10.48 -12.77
C LEU A 110 9.36 -10.96 -13.77
N PHE A 111 9.17 -10.68 -15.06
CA PHE A 111 10.09 -11.06 -16.14
C PHE A 111 10.31 -9.92 -17.14
#